data_AF-A0ABD3LNB3-F1
#
_entry.id   AF-A0ABD3LNB3-F1
#
_cell.length_a   1.000
_cell.length_b   1.000
_cell.length_c   1.000
_cell.angle_alpha   90.00
_cell.angle_beta   90.00
_cell.angle_gamma   90.00
#
_symmetry.space_group_name_H-M   'P 1'
#
loop_
_entity.id
_entity.type
_entity.pdbx_description
1 polymer ?
#
loop_
_entity_poly.entity_id
_entity_poly.type
_entity_poly.pdbx_seq_one_letter_code
_entity_poly.pdbx_strand_id
1 'polypeptide(L)'
;MLVGSLLMFYIVQGAPNTNITYRGCNGGTYSSNDPYADSVAYVLADMATVTPNHANDNYYTASPYPTAAAYGHAPCNPALSFSDCGICVSAAKA
;
A
#
# COMPACT_ATOMS: atom_id res chain seq x y z
N MET A 1 28.56 3.61 44.88
CA MET A 1 27.61 2.79 44.11
C MET A 1 26.67 3.75 43.38
N LEU A 2 26.89 4.01 42.09
CA LEU A 2 25.96 4.78 41.26
C LEU A 2 24.93 3.80 40.69
N VAL A 3 23.68 3.90 41.12
CA VAL A 3 22.56 3.20 40.50
C VAL A 3 22.12 4.03 39.30
N GLY A 4 22.65 3.71 38.12
CA GLY A 4 22.22 4.30 36.85
C GLY A 4 20.85 3.75 36.48
N SER A 5 19.80 4.53 36.72
CA SER A 5 18.43 4.16 36.38
C SER A 5 18.25 4.18 34.86
N LEU A 6 18.23 3.00 34.22
CA LEU A 6 17.76 2.85 32.84
C LEU A 6 16.26 3.17 32.81
N LEU A 7 15.91 4.40 32.39
CA LEU A 7 14.54 4.71 31.97
C LEU A 7 14.29 3.98 30.64
N MET A 8 13.73 2.77 30.71
CA MET A 8 13.15 2.10 29.55
C MET A 8 11.89 2.86 29.15
N PHE A 9 12.01 3.73 28.15
CA PHE A 9 10.85 4.32 27.49
C PHE A 9 10.17 3.22 26.67
N TYR A 10 9.04 2.71 27.15
CA TYR A 10 8.16 1.86 26.35
C TYR A 10 7.54 2.71 25.24
N ILE A 11 8.04 2.57 24.01
CA ILE A 11 7.38 3.13 22.84
C ILE A 11 6.23 2.19 22.48
N VAL A 12 5.00 2.66 22.71
CA VAL A 12 3.80 2.00 22.20
C VAL A 12 3.59 2.51 20.76
N GLN A 13 3.85 1.65 19.77
CA GLN A 13 3.50 1.94 18.37
C GLN A 13 2.08 1.42 18.11
N GLY A 14 1.17 2.32 17.75
CA GLY A 14 -0.20 1.98 17.37
C GLY A 14 -0.26 1.45 15.93
N ALA A 15 -1.21 0.55 15.66
CA ALA A 15 -1.48 0.09 14.30
C ALA A 15 -2.00 1.26 13.41
N PRO A 16 -1.73 1.24 12.09
CA PRO A 16 -2.24 2.26 11.20
C PRO A 16 -3.77 2.17 11.07
N ASN A 17 -4.41 3.30 10.83
CA ASN A 17 -5.83 3.32 10.49
C ASN A 17 -6.02 2.80 9.06
N THR A 18 -6.71 1.66 8.93
CA THR A 18 -7.03 1.01 7.66
C THR A 18 -8.50 1.12 7.27
N ASN A 19 -9.29 1.95 7.97
CA ASN A 19 -10.69 2.16 7.63
C ASN A 19 -10.84 2.83 6.27
N ILE A 20 -11.75 2.32 5.45
CA ILE A 20 -12.08 2.87 4.14
C ILE A 20 -12.86 4.18 4.34
N THR A 21 -12.27 5.30 3.93
CA THR A 21 -12.94 6.60 3.93
C THR A 21 -13.87 6.77 2.73
N TYR A 22 -13.46 6.29 1.55
CA TYR A 22 -14.20 6.41 0.30
C TYR A 22 -13.81 5.29 -0.66
N ARG A 23 -14.77 4.76 -1.42
CA ARG A 23 -14.53 3.79 -2.49
C ARG A 23 -15.37 4.18 -3.70
N GLY A 24 -14.72 4.39 -4.83
CA GLY A 24 -15.37 4.65 -6.11
C GLY A 24 -14.96 3.57 -7.12
N CYS A 25 -15.94 3.00 -7.82
CA CYS A 25 -15.71 1.97 -8.84
C CYS A 25 -16.32 2.42 -10.16
N ASN A 26 -15.70 2.03 -11.27
CA ASN A 26 -16.26 2.26 -12.61
C ASN A 26 -17.53 1.40 -12.79
N GLY A 27 -18.52 1.89 -13.56
CA GLY A 27 -19.71 1.11 -13.93
C GLY A 27 -19.42 0.02 -14.97
N GLY A 28 -18.33 0.15 -15.74
CA GLY A 28 -17.80 -0.90 -16.59
C GLY A 28 -17.06 -1.96 -15.77
N THR A 29 -17.30 -3.23 -16.09
CA THR A 29 -16.72 -4.39 -15.40
C THR A 29 -15.91 -5.25 -16.36
N TYR A 30 -14.93 -5.98 -15.84
CA TYR A 30 -14.19 -7.01 -16.57
C TYR A 30 -14.45 -8.40 -15.94
N SER A 31 -14.29 -9.45 -16.73
CA SER A 31 -14.44 -10.83 -16.23
C SER A 31 -13.15 -11.33 -15.59
N SER A 32 -13.23 -12.33 -14.71
CA SER A 32 -12.05 -12.94 -14.09
C SER A 32 -11.09 -13.61 -15.08
N ASN A 33 -11.59 -13.96 -16.28
CA ASN A 33 -10.80 -14.60 -17.34
C ASN A 33 -10.32 -13.59 -18.40
N ASP A 34 -10.56 -12.30 -18.18
CA ASP A 34 -10.09 -11.23 -19.05
C ASP A 34 -8.58 -10.99 -18.82
N PRO A 35 -7.74 -10.87 -19.86
CA PRO A 35 -6.35 -10.46 -19.70
C PRO A 35 -6.15 -9.18 -18.87
N TYR A 36 -7.15 -8.29 -18.85
CA TYR A 36 -7.15 -7.11 -18.00
C TYR A 36 -7.18 -7.45 -16.49
N ALA A 37 -7.80 -8.57 -16.10
CA ALA A 37 -7.82 -9.02 -14.70
C ALA A 37 -6.40 -9.32 -14.21
N ASP A 38 -5.55 -9.94 -15.03
CA ASP A 38 -4.15 -10.20 -14.71
C ASP A 38 -3.35 -8.90 -14.56
N SER A 39 -3.60 -7.93 -15.44
CA SER A 39 -2.97 -6.60 -15.36
C SER A 39 -3.34 -5.87 -14.07
N VAL A 40 -4.62 -5.89 -13.67
CA VAL A 40 -5.08 -5.28 -12.41
C VAL A 40 -4.46 -6.00 -11.21
N ALA A 41 -4.45 -7.34 -11.22
CA ALA A 41 -3.86 -8.13 -10.14
C ALA A 41 -2.36 -7.82 -9.96
N TYR A 42 -1.63 -7.69 -11.07
CA TYR A 42 -0.22 -7.29 -11.07
C TYR A 42 -0.05 -5.91 -10.43
N VAL A 43 -0.75 -4.89 -10.94
CA VAL A 43 -0.60 -3.50 -10.48
C VAL A 43 -0.92 -3.37 -8.99
N LEU A 44 -1.98 -4.03 -8.52
CA LEU A 44 -2.34 -4.03 -7.09
C LEU A 44 -1.26 -4.69 -6.22
N ALA A 45 -0.67 -5.81 -6.67
CA ALA A 45 0.39 -6.48 -5.94
C ALA A 45 1.70 -5.67 -5.93
N ASP A 46 2.05 -5.08 -7.06
CA ASP A 46 3.25 -4.27 -7.23
C ASP A 46 3.19 -3.01 -6.35
N MET A 47 2.06 -2.29 -6.36
CA MET A 47 1.84 -1.15 -5.47
C MET A 47 1.94 -1.53 -3.99
N ALA A 48 1.32 -2.64 -3.56
CA ALA A 48 1.41 -3.10 -2.17
C ALA A 48 2.85 -3.45 -1.74
N THR A 49 3.69 -3.88 -2.69
CA THR A 49 5.06 -4.30 -2.42
C THR A 49 6.04 -3.11 -2.42
N VAL A 50 5.91 -2.20 -3.38
CA VAL A 50 6.92 -1.19 -3.66
C VAL A 50 6.66 0.13 -2.94
N THR A 51 5.40 0.56 -2.82
CA THR A 51 5.02 1.86 -2.22
C THR A 51 5.71 2.14 -0.88
N PRO A 52 5.79 1.19 0.07
CA PRO A 52 6.31 1.48 1.41
C PRO A 52 7.81 1.76 1.47
N ASN A 53 8.55 1.52 0.39
CA ASN A 53 9.98 1.82 0.31
C ASN A 53 10.30 2.74 -0.87
N HIS A 54 9.28 3.25 -1.57
CA HIS A 54 9.46 4.16 -2.68
C HIS A 54 9.69 5.58 -2.17
N ALA A 55 10.38 6.40 -2.95
CA ALA A 55 10.63 7.79 -2.58
C ALA A 55 9.31 8.52 -2.28
N ASN A 56 9.25 9.17 -1.12
CA ASN A 56 8.09 9.91 -0.60
C ASN A 56 6.83 9.05 -0.39
N ASP A 57 6.99 7.73 -0.23
CA ASP A 57 5.91 6.75 -0.08
C ASP A 57 4.80 6.90 -1.14
N ASN A 58 5.20 7.29 -2.35
CA ASN A 58 4.31 7.68 -3.44
C ASN A 58 4.76 7.01 -4.72
N TYR A 59 4.01 6.01 -5.17
CA TYR A 59 4.44 5.11 -6.23
C TYR A 59 3.42 5.02 -7.38
N TYR A 60 3.94 5.05 -8.61
CA TYR A 60 3.18 4.87 -9.85
C TYR A 60 3.72 3.65 -10.58
N THR A 61 2.82 2.85 -11.15
CA THR A 61 3.20 1.66 -11.90
C THR A 61 2.24 1.39 -13.04
N ALA A 62 2.68 0.51 -13.95
CA ALA A 62 1.89 -0.02 -15.04
C ALA A 62 2.15 -1.51 -15.18
N SER A 63 1.12 -2.27 -15.54
CA SER A 63 1.28 -3.69 -15.84
C SER A 63 2.23 -3.89 -17.02
N PRO A 64 3.04 -4.97 -17.04
CA PRO A 64 3.95 -5.27 -18.15
C PRO A 64 3.22 -5.78 -19.42
N TYR A 65 1.90 -5.94 -19.38
CA TYR A 65 1.09 -6.48 -20.47
C TYR A 65 0.66 -5.38 -21.45
N PRO A 66 1.04 -5.44 -22.74
CA PRO A 66 0.89 -4.32 -23.67
C PRO A 66 -0.54 -4.12 -24.23
N THR A 67 -1.37 -5.15 -24.26
CA THR A 67 -2.70 -5.13 -24.92
C THR A 67 -3.86 -4.85 -23.99
N ALA A 68 -3.71 -5.13 -22.69
CA ALA A 68 -4.73 -4.92 -21.67
C ALA A 68 -4.11 -4.19 -20.46
N ALA A 69 -3.39 -3.10 -20.72
CA ALA A 69 -2.60 -2.43 -19.70
C ALA A 69 -3.47 -1.88 -18.56
N ALA A 70 -3.01 -2.09 -17.33
CA ALA A 70 -3.51 -1.42 -16.14
C ALA A 70 -2.46 -0.44 -15.62
N TYR A 71 -2.92 0.65 -14.99
CA TYR A 71 -2.08 1.67 -14.39
C TYR A 71 -2.50 1.84 -12.93
N GLY A 72 -1.53 2.13 -12.06
CA GLY A 72 -1.75 2.25 -10.64
C GLY A 72 -1.02 3.45 -10.05
N HIS A 73 -1.61 3.98 -9.00
CA HIS A 73 -1.02 4.98 -8.13
C HIS A 73 -1.36 4.66 -6.68
N ALA A 74 -0.35 4.60 -5.82
CA ALA A 74 -0.51 4.38 -4.39
C ALA A 74 0.38 5.37 -3.62
N PRO A 75 -0.24 6.32 -2.89
CA PRO A 75 0.45 7.14 -1.92
C PRO A 75 0.15 6.68 -0.47
N CYS A 76 1.12 6.88 0.42
CA CYS A 76 0.92 6.83 1.87
C CYS A 76 0.99 8.22 2.50
N ASN A 77 0.42 8.35 3.70
CA ASN A 77 0.62 9.53 4.53
C ASN A 77 2.09 9.55 5.01
N PRO A 78 2.85 10.64 4.79
CA PRO A 78 4.28 10.71 5.15
C PRO A 78 4.54 10.67 6.66
N ALA A 79 3.50 10.74 7.51
CA ALA A 79 3.62 10.52 8.94
C ALA A 79 3.66 9.02 9.33
N LEU A 80 3.38 8.10 8.40
CA LEU A 80 3.45 6.66 8.66
C LEU A 80 4.88 6.15 8.56
N SER A 81 5.20 5.13 9.36
CA SER A 81 6.43 4.37 9.15
C SER A 81 6.32 3.55 7.86
N PHE A 82 7.46 3.12 7.31
CA PHE A 82 7.48 2.20 6.16
C PHE A 82 6.64 0.93 6.41
N SER A 83 6.70 0.36 7.62
CA SER A 83 5.88 -0.82 7.95
C SER A 83 4.39 -0.51 7.96
N ASP A 84 4.01 0.65 8.52
CA ASP A 84 2.60 1.05 8.62
C ASP A 84 2.01 1.43 7.25
N CYS A 85 2.83 2.03 6.37
CA CYS A 85 2.47 2.22 4.97
C CYS A 85 2.22 0.89 4.26
N GLY A 86 3.09 -0.12 4.47
CA GLY A 86 2.90 -1.47 3.92
C GLY A 86 1.59 -2.12 4.35
N ILE A 87 1.23 -2.01 5.64
CA ILE A 87 -0.04 -2.51 6.16
C ILE A 87 -1.22 -1.75 5.51
N CYS A 88 -1.13 -0.42 5.41
CA CYS A 88 -2.19 0.42 4.86
C CYS A 88 -2.47 0.11 3.37
N VAL A 89 -1.43 0.06 2.53
CA VAL A 89 -1.59 -0.23 1.10
C VAL A 89 -2.06 -1.67 0.88
N SER A 90 -1.57 -2.62 1.69
CA SER A 90 -2.03 -4.01 1.64
C SER A 90 -3.51 -4.16 2.02
N ALA A 91 -3.97 -3.37 3.00
CA ALA A 91 -5.39 -3.33 3.36
C ALA A 91 -6.24 -2.67 2.26
N ALA A 92 -5.73 -1.64 1.59
CA ALA A 92 -6.43 -0.96 0.49
C ALA A 92 -6.55 -1.81 -0.79
N LYS A 93 -5.62 -2.74 -1.01
CA LYS A 93 -5.67 -3.73 -2.10
C LYS A 93 -6.88 -4.69 -1.97
N ALA A 94 -7.37 -4.92 -0.76
CA ALA A 94 -8.39 -5.93 -0.45
C ALA A 94 -9.84 -5.52 -0.80
#